data_AF-A0A7R9JKH8-F1
#
_entry.id   AF-A0A7R9JKH8-F1
#
_cell.length_a   1.000
_cell.length_b   1.000
_cell.length_c   1.000
_cell.angle_alpha   90.00
_cell.angle_beta   90.00
_cell.angle_gamma   90.00
#
_symmetry.space_group_name_H-M   'P 1'
#
loop_
_entity.id
_entity.type
_entity.pdbx_description
1 polymer ?
#
loop_
_entity_poly.entity_id
_entity_poly.type
_entity_poly.pdbx_seq_one_letter_code
_entity_poly.pdbx_strand_id
1 'polypeptide(L)'
;GVYRRKVEPKIYIDITGIKELRAISTEPTLVLGGSVSLTEAMELFYDLSEKTQYAYTKVLADHIDLIANVPVRNAGTIAGNLSIKHQYNEFPSDMFLMLETVGATLNIREYKVLF
;
A
#
# COMPACT_ATOMS: atom_id res chain seq x y z
N GLY A 1 -3.90 7.26 15.15
CA GLY A 1 -3.51 7.76 13.81
C GLY A 1 -3.24 9.26 13.90
N VAL A 2 -2.61 9.83 12.87
CA VAL A 2 -2.24 11.26 12.81
C VAL A 2 -3.48 12.16 12.82
N TYR A 3 -4.55 11.75 12.13
CA TYR A 3 -5.83 12.45 12.14
C TYR A 3 -6.79 11.83 13.16
N ARG A 4 -7.32 12.65 14.07
CA ARG A 4 -8.33 12.23 15.05
C ARG A 4 -9.71 12.21 14.41
N ARG A 5 -10.47 11.15 14.69
CA ARG A 5 -11.86 11.03 14.25
C ARG A 5 -12.72 11.98 15.09
N LYS A 6 -13.63 12.70 14.42
CA LYS A 6 -14.64 13.54 15.09
C LYS A 6 -15.85 12.73 15.57
N VAL A 7 -16.12 11.61 14.90
CA VAL A 7 -17.23 10.70 15.19
C VAL A 7 -16.70 9.28 15.10
N GLU A 8 -17.00 8.45 16.09
CA GLU A 8 -16.61 7.04 16.07
C GLU A 8 -17.54 6.22 15.16
N PRO A 9 -16.99 5.32 14.33
CA PRO A 9 -17.79 4.38 13.55
C PRO A 9 -18.64 3.48 14.46
N LYS A 10 -19.89 3.25 14.05
CA LYS A 10 -20.77 2.26 14.72
C LYS A 10 -20.43 0.82 14.31
N ILE A 11 -19.79 0.66 13.16
CA ILE A 11 -19.48 -0.63 12.54
C ILE A 11 -18.04 -0.56 12.06
N TYR A 12 -17.29 -1.64 12.33
CA TYR A 12 -15.95 -1.87 11.80
C TYR A 12 -16.00 -3.09 10.90
N ILE A 13 -15.33 -3.02 9.75
CA ILE A 13 -15.19 -4.12 8.80
C ILE A 13 -13.70 -4.47 8.78
N ASP A 14 -13.37 -5.68 9.23
CA ASP A 14 -12.02 -6.20 9.12
C ASP A 14 -11.84 -6.94 7.79
N ILE A 15 -10.94 -6.43 6.96
CA ILE A 15 -10.62 -6.96 5.63
C ILE A 15 -9.29 -7.71 5.60
N THR A 16 -8.61 -7.88 6.74
CA THR A 16 -7.26 -8.47 6.84
C THR A 16 -7.21 -9.90 6.30
N GLY A 17 -8.31 -10.65 6.41
CA GLY A 17 -8.42 -12.04 5.94
C GLY A 17 -8.69 -12.20 4.43
N ILE A 18 -8.90 -11.13 3.67
CA ILE A 18 -9.23 -11.20 2.24
C ILE A 18 -7.94 -11.43 1.44
N LYS A 19 -7.78 -12.65 0.90
CA LYS A 19 -6.57 -13.08 0.19
C LYS A 19 -6.28 -12.22 -1.04
N GLU A 20 -7.31 -11.81 -1.76
CA GLU A 20 -7.24 -11.00 -2.96
C GLU A 20 -6.62 -9.62 -2.68
N LEU A 21 -6.85 -9.06 -1.49
CA LEU A 21 -6.25 -7.79 -1.07
C LEU A 21 -4.80 -7.94 -0.61
N ARG A 22 -4.32 -9.16 -0.38
CA ARG A 22 -2.92 -9.50 -0.05
C ARG A 22 -2.14 -10.06 -1.24
N ALA A 23 -2.81 -10.32 -2.37
CA ALA A 23 -2.22 -10.99 -3.52
C ALA A 23 -1.11 -10.16 -4.16
N ILE A 24 -0.04 -10.83 -4.56
CA ILE A 24 1.10 -10.24 -5.27
C ILE A 24 1.28 -11.02 -6.58
N SER A 25 1.50 -10.32 -7.69
CA SER A 25 1.85 -10.90 -8.98
C SER A 25 2.97 -10.12 -9.63
N THR A 26 3.83 -10.78 -10.40
CA THR A 26 4.87 -10.13 -11.21
C THR A 26 4.66 -10.33 -12.70
N GLU A 27 3.51 -10.88 -13.11
CA GLU A 27 3.18 -11.16 -14.50
C GLU A 27 1.75 -10.67 -14.82
N PRO A 28 1.54 -9.92 -15.91
CA PRO A 28 2.54 -9.34 -16.83
C PRO A 28 3.32 -8.14 -16.25
N THR A 29 2.87 -7.59 -15.13
CA THR A 29 3.48 -6.46 -14.42
C THR A 29 3.46 -6.72 -12.91
N LEU A 30 4.21 -5.92 -12.15
CA LEU A 30 4.16 -5.97 -10.68
C LEU A 30 2.83 -5.43 -10.17
N VAL A 31 2.07 -6.29 -9.51
CA VAL A 31 0.79 -5.99 -8.86
C VAL A 31 0.92 -6.28 -7.38
N LEU A 32 0.54 -5.29 -6.56
CA LEU A 32 0.54 -5.40 -5.10
C LEU A 32 -0.88 -5.31 -4.57
N GLY A 33 -1.19 -6.19 -3.63
CA GLY A 33 -2.44 -6.14 -2.88
C GLY A 33 -2.51 -4.89 -1.99
N GLY A 34 -3.69 -4.27 -1.90
CA GLY A 34 -3.88 -3.06 -1.10
C GLY A 34 -3.63 -3.24 0.40
N SER A 35 -3.83 -4.44 0.94
CA SER A 35 -3.59 -4.75 2.36
C SER A 35 -2.18 -5.26 2.66
N VAL A 36 -1.27 -5.24 1.68
CA VAL A 36 0.16 -5.46 1.92
C VAL A 36 0.69 -4.33 2.80
N SER A 37 1.38 -4.69 3.89
CA SER A 37 2.01 -3.75 4.80
C SER A 37 3.22 -3.07 4.15
N LEU A 38 3.66 -1.93 4.69
CA LEU A 38 4.84 -1.25 4.16
C LEU A 38 6.10 -2.10 4.35
N THR A 39 6.19 -2.86 5.44
CA THR A 39 7.30 -3.78 5.69
C THR A 39 7.32 -4.91 4.66
N GLU A 40 6.18 -5.57 4.42
CA GLU A 40 6.07 -6.64 3.40
C GLU A 40 6.41 -6.11 2.00
N ALA A 41 5.97 -4.89 1.66
CA ALA A 41 6.29 -4.27 0.38
C ALA A 41 7.79 -3.96 0.25
N MET A 42 8.41 -3.45 1.31
CA MET A 42 9.84 -3.14 1.35
C MET A 42 10.70 -4.39 1.16
N GLU A 43 10.41 -5.46 1.90
CA GLU A 43 11.11 -6.74 1.79
C GLU A 43 10.96 -7.32 0.39
N LEU A 44 9.73 -7.38 -0.12
CA LEU A 44 9.45 -7.81 -1.50
C LEU A 44 10.23 -7.00 -2.53
N PHE A 45 10.32 -5.68 -2.35
CA PHE A 45 11.03 -4.82 -3.28
C PHE A 45 12.55 -5.02 -3.26
N TYR A 46 13.14 -5.33 -2.10
CA TYR A 46 14.52 -5.76 -2.04
C TYR A 46 14.73 -7.08 -2.79
N ASP A 47 13.89 -8.08 -2.56
CA ASP A 47 13.99 -9.39 -3.24
C ASP A 47 13.81 -9.26 -4.77
N LEU A 48 12.82 -8.49 -5.21
CA LEU A 48 12.56 -8.29 -6.63
C LEU A 48 13.69 -7.53 -7.33
N SER A 49 14.40 -6.66 -6.61
CA SER A 49 15.45 -5.82 -7.19
C SER A 49 16.66 -6.61 -7.72
N GLU A 50 16.81 -7.87 -7.30
CA GLU A 50 17.82 -8.80 -7.84
C GLU A 50 17.56 -9.16 -9.31
N LYS A 51 16.32 -9.00 -9.79
CA LYS A 51 15.93 -9.23 -11.19
C LYS A 51 16.08 -7.95 -11.99
N THR A 52 16.77 -7.99 -13.13
CA THR A 52 17.05 -6.81 -13.97
C THR A 52 15.81 -5.98 -14.32
N GLN A 53 14.68 -6.63 -14.61
CA GLN A 53 13.41 -5.95 -14.96
C GLN A 53 12.75 -5.21 -13.79
N TYR A 54 13.15 -5.51 -12.55
CA TYR A 54 12.64 -4.92 -11.32
C TYR A 54 13.71 -4.18 -10.52
N ALA A 55 14.89 -3.92 -11.08
CA ALA A 55 15.99 -3.24 -10.38
C ALA A 55 15.58 -1.89 -9.75
N TYR A 56 14.59 -1.20 -10.33
CA TYR A 56 14.04 0.05 -9.81
C TYR A 56 13.39 -0.09 -8.41
N THR A 57 12.93 -1.29 -8.04
CA THR A 57 12.25 -1.51 -6.74
C THR A 57 13.21 -1.35 -5.58
N LYS A 58 14.53 -1.47 -5.78
CA LYS A 58 15.53 -1.18 -4.74
C LYS A 58 15.37 0.24 -4.19
N VAL A 59 15.25 1.22 -5.10
CA VAL A 59 15.11 2.63 -4.73
C VAL A 59 13.79 2.85 -3.98
N LEU A 60 12.72 2.16 -4.39
CA LEU A 60 11.44 2.21 -3.70
C LEU A 60 11.53 1.61 -2.28
N ALA A 61 12.23 0.49 -2.11
CA ALA A 61 12.47 -0.11 -0.80
C ALA A 61 13.25 0.83 0.12
N ASP A 62 14.33 1.43 -0.40
CA ASP A 62 15.15 2.38 0.34
C ASP A 62 14.32 3.60 0.82
N HIS A 63 13.39 4.08 -0.01
CA HIS A 63 12.47 5.14 0.41
C HIS A 63 11.45 4.65 1.45
N ILE A 64 10.93 3.43 1.35
CA ILE A 64 10.02 2.87 2.36
C ILE A 64 10.73 2.73 3.72
N ASP A 65 12.01 2.38 3.74
CA ASP A 65 12.76 2.24 5.01
C ASP A 65 12.86 3.56 5.79
N LEU A 66 12.83 4.70 5.09
CA LEU A 66 12.77 6.03 5.69
C LEU A 66 11.39 6.39 6.25
N ILE A 67 10.35 5.62 5.93
CA ILE A 67 8.99 5.84 6.43
C ILE A 67 8.89 5.32 7.87
N ALA A 68 8.90 6.24 8.83
CA ALA A 68 8.64 5.99 10.25
C ALA A 68 9.49 4.84 10.83
N ASN A 69 9.00 4.18 11.88
CA ASN A 69 9.67 3.03 12.50
C ASN A 69 8.97 1.72 12.15
N VAL A 70 9.63 0.59 12.45
CA VAL A 70 9.14 -0.77 12.13
C VAL A 70 7.70 -1.03 12.60
N PRO A 71 7.28 -0.71 13.85
CA PRO A 71 5.88 -0.89 14.26
C PRO A 71 4.86 -0.13 13.40
N VAL A 72 5.19 1.09 12.99
CA VAL A 72 4.33 1.89 12.11
C VAL A 72 4.25 1.26 10.72
N ARG A 73 5.37 0.78 10.17
CA ARG A 73 5.39 0.12 8.85
C ARG A 73 4.67 -1.22 8.83
N ASN A 74 4.76 -1.98 9.93
CA ASN A 74 4.05 -3.26 10.07
C ASN A 74 2.53 -3.07 10.12
N ALA A 75 2.06 -1.97 10.73
CA ALA A 75 0.63 -1.67 10.84
C ALA A 75 0.09 -0.90 9.63
N GLY A 76 0.92 -0.14 8.93
CA GLY A 76 0.56 0.65 7.76
C GLY A 76 0.48 -0.20 6.50
N THR A 77 -0.59 -0.06 5.73
CA THR A 77 -0.76 -0.74 4.43
C THR A 77 -0.67 0.24 3.28
N ILE A 78 -0.40 -0.27 2.07
CA ILE A 78 -0.39 0.53 0.84
C ILE A 78 -1.72 1.27 0.66
N ALA A 79 -2.85 0.55 0.67
CA ALA A 79 -4.16 1.15 0.50
C ALA A 79 -4.54 2.07 1.66
N GLY A 80 -4.12 1.75 2.89
CA GLY A 80 -4.33 2.63 4.04
C GLY A 80 -3.62 3.97 3.87
N ASN A 81 -2.40 3.96 3.35
CA ASN A 81 -1.63 5.19 3.10
C ASN A 81 -2.28 6.04 1.99
N LEU A 82 -2.67 5.42 0.87
CA LEU A 82 -3.38 6.09 -0.22
C LEU A 82 -4.75 6.63 0.21
N SER A 83 -5.49 5.86 1.01
CA SER A 83 -6.80 6.27 1.51
C SER A 83 -6.72 7.51 2.40
N ILE A 84 -5.71 7.60 3.28
CA ILE A 84 -5.50 8.79 4.11
C ILE A 84 -5.15 9.99 3.23
N LYS A 85 -4.26 9.82 2.25
CA LYS A 85 -3.91 10.88 1.29
C LYS A 85 -5.11 11.38 0.49
N HIS A 86 -6.02 10.48 0.11
CA HIS A 86 -7.24 10.82 -0.61
C HIS A 86 -8.23 11.58 0.29
N GLN A 87 -8.37 11.17 1.55
CA GLN A 87 -9.27 11.81 2.50
C GLN A 87 -8.75 13.16 3.00
N TYR A 88 -7.44 13.30 3.17
CA TYR A 88 -6.74 14.48 3.66
C TYR A 88 -5.66 14.86 2.65
N ASN A 89 -5.99 15.75 1.71
CA ASN A 89 -5.09 16.08 0.61
C ASN A 89 -3.77 16.70 1.06
N GLU A 90 -3.74 17.32 2.24
CA GLU A 90 -2.55 17.89 2.87
C GLU A 90 -1.63 16.85 3.53
N PHE A 91 -2.08 15.60 3.68
CA PHE A 91 -1.26 14.54 4.27
C PHE A 91 -0.02 14.27 3.39
N PRO A 92 1.20 14.40 3.93
CA PRO A 92 2.44 14.19 3.18
C PRO A 92 2.73 12.69 3.06
N SER A 93 2.13 12.05 2.06
CA SER A 93 2.29 10.62 1.81
C SER A 93 3.46 10.34 0.87
N ASP A 94 4.58 9.86 1.43
CA ASP A 94 5.71 9.39 0.63
C ASP A 94 5.32 8.21 -0.26
N MET A 95 4.44 7.32 0.23
CA MET A 95 3.92 6.20 -0.58
C MET A 95 3.16 6.67 -1.82
N PHE A 96 2.31 7.69 -1.69
CA PHE A 96 1.58 8.25 -2.82
C PHE A 96 2.56 8.86 -3.83
N LEU A 97 3.51 9.67 -3.37
CA LEU A 97 4.49 10.31 -4.25
C LEU A 97 5.36 9.29 -5.00
N MET A 98 5.82 8.24 -4.32
CA MET A 98 6.57 7.16 -4.97
C MET A 98 5.76 6.44 -6.04
N LEU A 99 4.51 6.07 -5.72
CA LEU A 99 3.64 5.35 -6.64
C LEU A 99 3.27 6.20 -7.86
N GLU A 100 3.01 7.49 -7.66
CA GLU A 100 2.78 8.44 -8.75
C GLU A 100 4.03 8.58 -9.64
N THR A 101 5.22 8.67 -9.03
CA THR A 101 6.49 8.82 -9.75
C THR A 101 6.77 7.65 -10.69
N VAL A 102 6.41 6.42 -10.30
CA VAL A 102 6.58 5.24 -11.16
C VAL A 102 5.40 4.97 -12.08
N GLY A 103 4.40 5.86 -12.13
CA GLY A 103 3.21 5.70 -12.96
C GLY A 103 2.31 4.53 -12.55
N ALA A 104 2.26 4.21 -11.26
CA ALA A 104 1.45 3.10 -10.75
C ALA A 104 -0.05 3.33 -11.02
N THR A 105 -0.77 2.26 -11.36
CA THR A 105 -2.22 2.30 -11.58
C THR A 105 -2.96 1.71 -10.38
N LEU A 106 -3.97 2.42 -9.88
CA LEU A 106 -4.84 1.96 -8.79
C LEU A 106 -6.09 1.25 -9.36
N ASN A 107 -6.28 -0.01 -9.00
CA ASN A 107 -7.47 -0.78 -9.37
C ASN A 107 -8.53 -0.75 -8.26
N ILE A 108 -9.63 -0.05 -8.48
CA ILE A 108 -10.79 0.01 -7.56
C ILE A 108 -11.87 -0.94 -8.08
N ARG A 109 -12.37 -1.83 -7.22
CA ARG A 109 -13.41 -2.79 -7.59
C ARG A 109 -14.65 -2.63 -6.72
N GLU A 110 -15.80 -2.75 -7.37
CA GLU A 110 -17.10 -2.89 -6.72
C GLU A 110 -17.58 -4.33 -6.95
N TYR A 111 -17.93 -5.04 -5.87
CA TYR A 111 -18.61 -6.33 -5.98
C TYR A 111 -20.11 -6.07 -5.96
N LYS A 112 -20.76 -6.15 -7.13
CA LYS A 112 -22.22 -6.17 -7.20
C LYS A 112 -22.69 -7.58 -6.90
N VAL A 113 -23.36 -7.74 -5.76
CA VAL A 113 -24.14 -8.94 -5.48
C VAL A 113 -25.37 -8.88 -6.39
N LEU A 114 -25.40 -9.73 -7.43
CA LEU A 114 -26.59 -9.93 -8.25
C LEU A 114 -27.61 -10.71 -7.38
N PHE A 115 -28.72 -10.06 -7.06
CA PHE A 115 -29.93 -10.70 -6.53
C PHE A 115 -30.94 -10.89 -7.65
#